data_AF-A0A0L0JED1-F1
#
_entry.id   AF-A0A0L0JED1-F1
#
_cell.length_a   1.000
_cell.length_b   1.000
_cell.length_c   1.000
_cell.angle_alpha   90.00
_cell.angle_beta   90.00
_cell.angle_gamma   90.00
#
_symmetry.space_group_name_H-M   'P 1'
#
loop_
_entity.id
_entity.type
_entity.pdbx_description
1 polymer ?
#
loop_
_entity_poly.entity_id
_entity_poly.type
_entity_poly.pdbx_seq_one_letter_code
_entity_poly.pdbx_strand_id
1 'polypeptide(L)'
;MRKILTTAAVALAVGAALSTVPAAAQTSTDRNVRRVPAHLSLRDVKYSPGCSGTTLPIDCTITEPVVTEPSTTYAFSFLPGDHVTVDGGGCVQTGGRGLTWKRYVDPASDNDLYHGLITVPGATGSLERLLNVVGRQYLVGGRGGSLVLGYQDDGYSDNGYSAHDNGTGNQCLNSVNAYVHIVIR
;
A
#
# COMPACT_ATOMS: atom_id res chain seq x y z
N MET A 1 66.14 -60.09 -22.61
CA MET A 1 64.68 -60.16 -22.45
C MET A 1 64.29 -59.56 -21.11
N ARG A 2 63.60 -58.41 -21.10
CA ARG A 2 62.58 -57.94 -20.13
C ARG A 2 62.47 -56.42 -20.27
N LYS A 3 61.39 -56.00 -20.93
CA LYS A 3 60.90 -54.62 -21.00
C LYS A 3 60.25 -54.28 -19.66
N ILE A 4 60.47 -53.07 -19.15
CA ILE A 4 59.59 -52.43 -18.16
C ILE A 4 59.28 -51.03 -18.68
N LEU A 5 58.02 -50.83 -19.05
CA LEU A 5 57.39 -49.53 -19.27
C LEU A 5 56.92 -48.99 -17.93
N THR A 6 57.09 -47.69 -17.68
CA THR A 6 56.16 -46.96 -16.82
C THR A 6 56.01 -45.50 -17.26
N THR A 7 54.94 -45.31 -18.02
CA THR A 7 53.97 -44.20 -18.11
C THR A 7 54.28 -42.85 -17.43
N ALA A 8 54.29 -41.81 -18.26
CA ALA A 8 54.17 -40.41 -17.86
C ALA A 8 52.71 -40.06 -17.51
N ALA A 9 52.51 -39.33 -16.42
CA ALA A 9 51.21 -38.76 -16.06
C ALA A 9 51.04 -37.39 -16.74
N VAL A 10 50.02 -37.28 -17.59
CA VAL A 10 49.56 -36.00 -18.15
C VAL A 10 48.57 -35.39 -17.15
N ALA A 11 48.95 -34.26 -16.55
CA ALA A 11 48.03 -33.47 -15.74
C ALA A 11 47.21 -32.54 -16.66
N LEU A 12 45.89 -32.80 -16.78
CA LEU A 12 44.96 -31.84 -17.37
C LEU A 12 44.70 -30.71 -16.38
N ALA A 13 45.17 -29.51 -16.68
CA ALA A 13 44.75 -28.29 -16.00
C ALA A 13 43.38 -27.85 -16.55
N VAL A 14 42.34 -27.96 -15.73
CA VAL A 14 41.02 -27.38 -16.02
C VAL A 14 41.08 -25.90 -15.64
N GLY A 15 41.10 -25.02 -16.65
CA GLY A 15 41.04 -23.58 -16.46
C GLY A 15 39.66 -23.14 -15.99
N ALA A 16 39.57 -22.60 -14.77
CA ALA A 16 38.39 -21.89 -14.29
C ALA A 16 38.34 -20.51 -14.96
N ALA A 17 37.45 -20.33 -15.95
CA ALA A 17 37.14 -19.03 -16.50
C ALA A 17 36.29 -18.24 -15.48
N LEU A 18 36.89 -17.23 -14.85
CA LEU A 18 36.18 -16.24 -14.05
C LEU A 18 35.43 -15.28 -15.00
N SER A 19 34.15 -15.55 -15.20
CA SER A 19 33.24 -14.63 -15.90
C SER A 19 32.96 -13.43 -15.00
N THR A 20 33.67 -12.33 -15.20
CA THR A 20 33.35 -11.03 -14.58
C THR A 20 32.13 -10.44 -15.28
N VAL A 21 30.96 -10.59 -14.67
CA VAL A 21 29.75 -9.86 -15.08
C VAL A 21 29.96 -8.38 -14.74
N PRO A 22 29.83 -7.44 -15.70
CA PRO A 22 29.92 -6.03 -15.37
C PRO A 22 28.70 -5.64 -14.53
N ALA A 23 28.95 -5.05 -13.36
CA ALA A 23 27.91 -4.50 -12.51
C ALA A 23 27.14 -3.42 -13.30
N ALA A 24 25.86 -3.66 -13.54
CA ALA A 24 24.97 -2.67 -14.09
C ALA A 24 24.97 -1.45 -13.18
N ALA A 25 25.32 -0.29 -13.74
CA ALA A 25 25.26 0.99 -13.06
C ALA A 25 23.82 1.20 -12.57
N GLN A 26 23.63 1.14 -11.24
CA GLN A 26 22.40 1.59 -10.61
C GLN A 26 22.30 3.09 -10.84
N THR A 27 21.48 3.47 -11.81
CA THR A 27 20.99 4.84 -11.94
C THR A 27 20.18 5.14 -10.69
N SER A 28 20.84 5.78 -9.72
CA SER A 28 20.21 6.44 -8.58
C SER A 28 19.24 7.47 -9.15
N THR A 29 17.98 7.09 -9.28
CA THR A 29 16.90 8.02 -9.59
C THR A 29 16.85 9.04 -8.46
N ASP A 30 17.16 10.29 -8.80
CA ASP A 30 17.12 11.41 -7.88
C ASP A 30 15.70 11.53 -7.31
N ARG A 31 15.52 11.11 -6.05
CA ARG A 31 14.22 11.07 -5.36
C ARG A 31 13.77 12.43 -4.86
N ASN A 32 14.46 13.50 -5.27
CA ASN A 32 14.22 14.87 -4.85
C ASN A 32 13.05 15.55 -5.59
N VAL A 33 12.23 14.77 -6.30
CA VAL A 33 10.95 15.26 -6.84
C VAL A 33 10.00 15.46 -5.67
N ARG A 34 9.86 16.73 -5.25
CA ARG A 34 8.91 17.20 -4.26
C ARG A 34 7.52 16.60 -4.52
N ARG A 35 7.06 15.70 -3.63
CA ARG A 35 5.72 15.05 -3.66
C ARG A 35 4.58 16.04 -3.31
N VAL A 36 4.56 17.24 -3.90
CA VAL A 36 3.48 18.20 -3.65
C VAL A 36 3.20 19.05 -4.89
N PRO A 37 1.96 18.98 -5.41
CA PRO A 37 1.26 20.18 -5.83
C PRO A 37 -0.09 20.37 -5.14
N ALA A 38 -0.47 21.65 -5.12
CA ALA A 38 -1.47 22.34 -4.31
C ALA A 38 -2.95 22.04 -4.63
N HIS A 39 -3.72 21.96 -3.54
CA HIS A 39 -5.09 22.43 -3.29
C HIS A 39 -6.26 21.85 -4.10
N LEU A 40 -7.17 21.16 -3.38
CA LEU A 40 -8.54 21.63 -3.05
C LEU A 40 -9.12 20.74 -1.91
N SER A 41 -9.35 21.34 -0.74
CA SER A 41 -10.08 20.83 0.46
C SER A 41 -9.71 19.48 1.14
N LEU A 42 -8.43 19.18 1.38
CA LEU A 42 -7.98 18.08 2.29
C LEU A 42 -7.70 18.55 3.73
N ARG A 43 -8.37 19.60 4.23
CA ARG A 43 -7.93 20.34 5.44
C ARG A 43 -7.90 19.52 6.74
N ASP A 44 -8.59 18.38 6.78
CA ASP A 44 -8.68 17.53 7.98
C ASP A 44 -8.08 16.13 7.81
N VAL A 45 -7.45 15.83 6.66
CA VAL A 45 -6.81 14.53 6.47
C VAL A 45 -5.53 14.46 7.32
N LYS A 46 -5.48 13.47 8.21
CA LYS A 46 -4.39 13.27 9.16
C LYS A 46 -3.38 12.27 8.59
N TYR A 47 -2.22 12.78 8.19
CA TYR A 47 -1.08 11.98 7.74
C TYR A 47 -0.08 11.78 8.89
N SER A 48 0.50 10.59 9.00
CA SER A 48 1.67 10.38 9.83
C SER A 48 2.89 11.11 9.26
N PRO A 49 3.91 11.45 10.07
CA PRO A 49 5.11 12.13 9.60
C PRO A 49 5.81 11.42 8.42
N GLY A 50 5.81 10.09 8.42
CA GLY A 50 6.49 9.28 7.40
C GLY A 50 5.86 9.37 6.00
N CYS A 51 4.63 9.87 5.87
CA CYS A 51 4.01 10.15 4.56
C CYS A 51 4.76 11.21 3.73
N SER A 52 5.59 12.04 4.39
CA SER A 52 6.39 13.08 3.73
C SER A 52 7.82 12.62 3.40
N GLY A 53 8.17 11.37 3.72
CA GLY A 53 9.50 10.81 3.50
C GLY A 53 9.92 10.76 2.03
N THR A 54 11.19 11.05 1.77
CA THR A 54 11.81 10.92 0.43
C THR A 54 12.79 9.75 0.35
N THR A 55 13.14 9.16 1.50
CA THR A 55 14.04 8.00 1.62
C THR A 55 13.23 6.75 1.96
N LEU A 56 13.59 5.60 1.37
CA LEU A 56 12.95 4.33 1.68
C LEU A 56 13.55 3.71 2.95
N PRO A 57 12.75 2.97 3.75
CA PRO A 57 11.33 2.75 3.56
C PRO A 57 10.50 3.99 3.88
N ILE A 58 9.44 4.22 3.11
CA ILE A 58 8.41 5.21 3.44
C ILE A 58 7.34 4.47 4.23
N ASP A 59 7.01 5.00 5.40
CA ASP A 59 6.00 4.44 6.30
C ASP A 59 4.93 5.50 6.55
N CYS A 60 3.79 5.35 5.87
CA CYS A 60 2.74 6.34 5.84
C CYS A 60 1.44 5.77 6.41
N THR A 61 0.89 6.44 7.42
CA THR A 61 -0.46 6.15 7.93
C THR A 61 -1.35 7.35 7.64
N ILE A 62 -2.50 7.08 7.03
CA ILE A 62 -3.59 8.04 6.86
C ILE A 62 -4.67 7.62 7.84
N THR A 63 -4.90 8.42 8.88
CA THR A 63 -5.96 8.18 9.86
C THR A 63 -7.19 9.00 9.51
N GLU A 64 -8.37 8.45 9.78
CA GLU A 64 -9.66 9.06 9.44
C GLU A 64 -9.72 9.47 7.95
N PRO A 65 -9.53 8.52 7.01
CA PRO A 65 -9.69 8.82 5.59
C PRO A 65 -11.06 9.44 5.32
N VAL A 66 -11.14 10.28 4.28
CA VAL A 66 -12.40 10.91 3.88
C VAL A 66 -13.41 9.83 3.49
N VAL A 67 -14.55 9.85 4.18
CA VAL A 67 -15.67 8.90 4.00
C VAL A 67 -16.98 9.61 3.63
N THR A 68 -16.93 10.93 3.49
CA THR A 68 -18.06 11.81 3.16
C THR A 68 -18.19 12.07 1.66
N GLU A 69 -17.45 11.34 0.84
CA GLU A 69 -17.55 11.35 -0.62
C GLU A 69 -17.12 9.98 -1.18
N PRO A 70 -17.51 9.63 -2.42
CA PRO A 70 -17.19 8.31 -3.00
C PRO A 70 -15.69 8.05 -3.16
N SER A 71 -14.90 9.09 -3.43
CA SER A 71 -13.46 8.98 -3.59
C SER A 71 -12.76 10.33 -3.44
N THR A 72 -11.54 10.31 -2.90
CA THR A 72 -10.68 11.48 -2.72
C THR A 72 -9.28 11.15 -3.21
N THR A 73 -8.65 12.08 -3.94
CA THR A 73 -7.22 11.98 -4.29
C THR A 73 -6.37 12.56 -3.18
N TYR A 74 -5.39 11.79 -2.69
CA TYR A 74 -4.54 12.16 -1.57
C TYR A 74 -3.19 12.71 -2.07
N ALA A 75 -2.58 13.57 -1.26
CA ALA A 75 -1.24 14.12 -1.51
C ALA A 75 -0.14 13.11 -1.12
N PHE A 76 -0.26 11.87 -1.61
CA PHE A 76 0.69 10.79 -1.45
C PHE A 76 0.81 10.06 -2.79
N SER A 77 2.01 10.02 -3.36
CA SER A 77 2.22 9.49 -4.71
C SER A 77 3.19 8.32 -4.74
N PHE A 78 2.91 7.41 -5.66
CA PHE A 78 3.70 6.23 -5.98
C PHE A 78 4.50 6.45 -7.25
N LEU A 79 5.72 5.90 -7.29
CA LEU A 79 6.61 5.92 -8.44
C LEU A 79 6.69 4.53 -9.09
N PRO A 80 6.92 4.45 -10.41
CA PRO A 80 7.24 3.17 -11.05
C PRO A 80 8.42 2.48 -10.37
N GLY A 81 8.27 1.20 -10.06
CA GLY A 81 9.25 0.38 -9.36
C GLY A 81 9.06 0.31 -7.85
N ASP A 82 8.17 1.09 -7.26
CA ASP A 82 7.86 1.04 -5.82
C ASP A 82 7.29 -0.35 -5.45
N HIS A 83 7.82 -0.95 -4.39
CA HIS A 83 7.22 -2.13 -3.76
C HIS A 83 6.32 -1.68 -2.60
N VAL A 84 5.01 -1.78 -2.80
CA VAL A 84 4.00 -1.22 -1.90
C VAL A 84 3.33 -2.35 -1.10
N THR A 85 3.32 -2.23 0.22
CA THR A 85 2.45 -3.00 1.10
C THR A 85 1.33 -2.09 1.61
N VAL A 86 0.09 -2.56 1.54
CA VAL A 86 -1.06 -1.86 2.10
C VAL A 86 -1.61 -2.68 3.26
N ASP A 87 -1.86 -1.99 4.37
CA ASP A 87 -2.62 -2.47 5.52
C ASP A 87 -3.73 -1.45 5.84
N GLY A 88 -4.66 -1.82 6.70
CA GLY A 88 -5.77 -0.95 7.05
C GLY A 88 -6.66 -1.58 8.11
N GLY A 89 -7.44 -0.74 8.78
CA GLY A 89 -8.29 -1.20 9.85
C GLY A 89 -9.13 -0.09 10.45
N GLY A 90 -9.59 -0.31 11.67
CA GLY A 90 -10.44 0.61 12.40
C GLY A 90 -11.90 0.61 11.92
N CYS A 91 -12.66 1.60 12.38
CA CYS A 91 -14.07 1.74 12.08
C CYS A 91 -14.46 3.14 11.61
N VAL A 92 -15.59 3.18 10.90
CA VAL A 92 -16.24 4.37 10.34
C VAL A 92 -17.68 4.45 10.84
N GLN A 93 -18.16 5.66 11.13
CA GLN A 93 -19.57 5.95 11.33
C GLN A 93 -20.26 6.13 9.97
N THR A 94 -21.34 5.39 9.72
CA THR A 94 -22.15 5.43 8.48
C THR A 94 -23.44 6.24 8.61
N GLY A 95 -23.60 6.95 9.73
CA GLY A 95 -24.82 7.69 10.05
C GLY A 95 -26.08 6.82 10.19
N GLY A 96 -27.25 7.44 10.05
CA GLY A 96 -28.55 6.79 10.23
C GLY A 96 -28.98 6.51 11.69
N ARG A 97 -29.85 5.51 11.87
CA ARG A 97 -30.40 5.10 13.18
C ARG A 97 -29.84 3.74 13.60
N GLY A 98 -29.62 3.55 14.90
CA GLY A 98 -29.18 2.27 15.47
C GLY A 98 -27.67 2.21 15.68
N LEU A 99 -27.06 1.05 15.39
CA LEU A 99 -25.61 0.84 15.47
C LEU A 99 -24.96 1.22 14.14
N THR A 100 -24.33 2.39 14.14
CA THR A 100 -23.87 3.14 12.97
C THR A 100 -22.40 2.91 12.65
N TRP A 101 -21.65 2.23 13.53
CA TRP A 101 -20.23 1.99 13.30
C TRP A 101 -19.97 0.65 12.61
N LYS A 102 -19.14 0.67 11.56
CA LYS A 102 -18.76 -0.49 10.75
C LYS A 102 -17.25 -0.59 10.62
N ARG A 103 -16.70 -1.81 10.53
CA ARG A 103 -15.27 -2.00 10.24
C ARG A 103 -14.95 -1.46 8.86
N TYR A 104 -13.87 -0.70 8.74
CA TYR A 104 -13.52 -0.04 7.48
C TYR A 104 -13.13 -1.02 6.37
N VAL A 105 -12.44 -2.11 6.71
CA VAL A 105 -11.92 -3.07 5.72
C VAL A 105 -12.94 -4.17 5.40
N ASP A 106 -13.47 -4.79 6.45
CA ASP A 106 -14.37 -5.94 6.37
C ASP A 106 -15.59 -5.75 7.27
N PRO A 107 -16.52 -4.85 6.92
CA PRO A 107 -17.71 -4.62 7.71
C PRO A 107 -18.59 -5.87 7.76
N ALA A 108 -19.25 -6.10 8.89
CA ALA A 108 -20.43 -6.96 8.88
C ALA A 108 -21.57 -6.18 8.18
N SER A 109 -21.55 -6.18 6.84
CA SER A 109 -22.44 -5.36 6.02
C SER A 109 -23.68 -6.12 5.57
N ASP A 110 -24.78 -5.38 5.49
CA ASP A 110 -25.95 -5.71 4.67
C ASP A 110 -25.66 -5.24 3.23
N ASN A 111 -25.65 -6.15 2.25
CA ASN A 111 -25.54 -5.85 0.80
C ASN A 111 -24.22 -5.22 0.29
N ASP A 112 -23.06 -5.59 0.86
CA ASP A 112 -21.73 -5.19 0.34
C ASP A 112 -21.47 -3.66 0.31
N LEU A 113 -21.92 -2.96 1.35
CA LEU A 113 -21.69 -1.53 1.58
C LEU A 113 -20.71 -1.32 2.75
N TYR A 114 -20.41 -0.04 3.03
CA TYR A 114 -19.72 0.46 4.21
C TYR A 114 -18.26 0.01 4.35
N HIS A 115 -17.55 -0.07 3.22
CA HIS A 115 -16.16 -0.49 3.18
C HIS A 115 -15.26 0.48 2.42
N GLY A 116 -13.98 0.52 2.82
CA GLY A 116 -12.94 1.29 2.15
C GLY A 116 -12.63 0.77 0.75
N LEU A 117 -12.23 1.71 -0.11
CA LEU A 117 -11.77 1.49 -1.48
C LEU A 117 -10.38 2.11 -1.64
N ILE A 118 -9.57 1.58 -2.55
CA ILE A 118 -8.24 2.09 -2.83
C ILE A 118 -7.88 1.97 -4.31
N THR A 119 -7.18 2.98 -4.82
CA THR A 119 -6.41 2.91 -6.06
C THR A 119 -4.95 3.22 -5.75
N VAL A 120 -4.07 2.26 -6.02
CA VAL A 120 -2.63 2.46 -6.15
C VAL A 120 -2.32 2.46 -7.65
N PRO A 121 -2.11 3.64 -8.27
CA PRO A 121 -1.93 3.72 -9.72
C PRO A 121 -0.76 2.86 -10.20
N GLY A 122 -1.03 1.97 -11.15
CA GLY A 122 -0.04 1.03 -11.68
C GLY A 122 0.11 -0.26 -10.87
N ALA A 123 -0.69 -0.48 -9.82
CA ALA A 123 -0.62 -1.66 -8.95
C ALA A 123 -1.97 -2.34 -8.67
N THR A 124 -3.04 -1.58 -8.45
CA THR A 124 -4.39 -2.13 -8.17
C THR A 124 -5.41 -1.73 -9.24
N GLY A 125 -6.62 -2.29 -9.16
CA GLY A 125 -7.78 -1.78 -9.88
C GLY A 125 -8.19 -0.36 -9.43
N SER A 126 -9.07 0.27 -10.22
CA SER A 126 -9.67 1.56 -9.85
C SER A 126 -10.71 1.36 -8.75
N LEU A 127 -10.53 2.03 -7.61
CA LEU A 127 -11.39 1.92 -6.43
C LEU A 127 -11.65 0.45 -6.05
N GLU A 128 -10.58 -0.33 -5.97
CA GLU A 128 -10.64 -1.72 -5.56
C GLU A 128 -11.01 -1.82 -4.08
N ARG A 129 -11.86 -2.79 -3.72
CA ARG A 129 -12.25 -3.01 -2.32
C ARG A 129 -11.02 -3.29 -1.47
N LEU A 130 -10.86 -2.53 -0.39
CA LEU A 130 -9.66 -2.56 0.44
C LEU A 130 -9.38 -3.94 1.05
N LEU A 131 -10.42 -4.72 1.36
CA LEU A 131 -10.31 -6.13 1.79
C LEU A 131 -9.47 -6.99 0.85
N ASN A 132 -9.54 -6.74 -0.47
CA ASN A 132 -8.79 -7.50 -1.47
C ASN A 132 -7.33 -7.04 -1.60
N VAL A 133 -6.98 -5.91 -0.98
CA VAL A 133 -5.69 -5.24 -1.10
C VAL A 133 -4.84 -5.36 0.17
N VAL A 134 -5.46 -5.33 1.34
CA VAL A 134 -4.75 -5.40 2.63
C VAL A 134 -3.93 -6.69 2.79
N GLY A 135 -2.76 -6.56 3.41
CA GLY A 135 -1.85 -7.68 3.69
C GLY A 135 -1.09 -8.20 2.47
N ARG A 136 -1.20 -7.53 1.31
CA ARG A 136 -0.54 -7.92 0.06
C ARG A 136 0.57 -6.94 -0.32
N GLN A 137 1.51 -7.42 -1.13
CA GLN A 137 2.57 -6.60 -1.73
C GLN A 137 2.32 -6.43 -3.23
N TYR A 138 2.52 -5.21 -3.72
CA TYR A 138 2.36 -4.83 -5.11
C TYR A 138 3.64 -4.20 -5.66
N LEU A 139 3.87 -4.36 -6.95
CA LEU A 139 4.90 -3.64 -7.70
C LEU A 139 4.21 -2.57 -8.54
N VAL A 140 4.57 -1.31 -8.34
CA VAL A 140 4.00 -0.19 -9.11
C VAL A 140 4.59 -0.18 -10.51
N GLY A 141 3.75 -0.44 -11.51
CA GLY A 141 4.10 -0.33 -12.92
C GLY A 141 3.74 1.02 -13.54
N GLY A 142 3.93 1.13 -14.85
CA GLY A 142 3.46 2.25 -15.66
C GLY A 142 4.10 3.59 -15.26
N ARG A 143 3.28 4.61 -15.02
CA ARG A 143 3.72 5.97 -14.65
C ARG A 143 3.61 6.26 -13.15
N GLY A 144 3.08 5.33 -12.35
CA GLY A 144 2.67 5.63 -10.97
C GLY A 144 1.58 6.70 -10.92
N GLY A 145 1.44 7.38 -9.78
CA GLY A 145 0.44 8.43 -9.58
C GLY A 145 0.06 8.65 -8.12
N SER A 146 -0.90 9.52 -7.88
CA SER A 146 -1.43 9.79 -6.54
C SER A 146 -2.36 8.70 -6.04
N LEU A 147 -2.26 8.39 -4.76
CA LEU A 147 -3.21 7.54 -4.03
C LEU A 147 -4.62 8.11 -4.17
N VAL A 148 -5.56 7.22 -4.45
CA VAL A 148 -7.00 7.51 -4.29
C VAL A 148 -7.52 6.57 -3.23
N LEU A 149 -8.17 7.10 -2.21
CA LEU A 149 -9.00 6.30 -1.31
C LEU A 149 -10.46 6.65 -1.58
N GLY A 150 -11.34 5.69 -1.35
CA GLY A 150 -12.77 5.90 -1.41
C GLY A 150 -13.49 5.14 -0.31
N TYR A 151 -14.79 5.33 -0.27
CA TYR A 151 -15.66 4.65 0.66
C TYR A 151 -16.94 4.27 -0.07
N GLN A 152 -17.35 3.00 0.07
CA GLN A 152 -18.57 2.51 -0.54
C GLN A 152 -19.74 2.76 0.41
N ASP A 153 -20.64 3.65 0.03
CA ASP A 153 -21.85 3.96 0.77
C ASP A 153 -23.00 4.34 -0.18
N ASP A 154 -24.24 4.25 0.29
CA ASP A 154 -25.44 4.75 -0.39
C ASP A 154 -25.81 6.20 0.02
N GLY A 155 -25.23 6.70 1.11
CA GLY A 155 -25.30 8.09 1.56
C GLY A 155 -24.00 8.53 2.22
N TYR A 156 -23.57 9.79 2.01
CA TYR A 156 -22.25 10.24 2.48
C TYR A 156 -22.29 11.39 3.49
N SER A 157 -23.41 12.11 3.59
CA SER A 157 -23.48 13.36 4.35
C SER A 157 -23.48 13.18 5.87
N ASP A 158 -23.77 11.98 6.34
CA ASP A 158 -23.82 11.59 7.75
C ASP A 158 -22.69 10.61 8.13
N ASN A 159 -21.74 10.42 7.21
CA ASN A 159 -20.55 9.64 7.47
C ASN A 159 -19.52 10.42 8.28
N GLY A 160 -18.73 9.70 9.08
CA GLY A 160 -17.62 10.33 9.79
C GLY A 160 -17.02 9.47 10.89
N TYR A 161 -16.55 10.17 11.93
CA TYR A 161 -15.77 9.61 13.03
C TYR A 161 -16.21 10.17 14.39
N SER A 162 -17.48 10.57 14.49
CA SER A 162 -18.05 11.18 15.69
C SER A 162 -19.04 10.22 16.36
N ALA A 163 -19.28 10.35 17.67
CA ALA A 163 -20.29 9.56 18.39
C ALA A 163 -20.14 8.02 18.22
N HIS A 164 -19.04 7.48 18.74
CA HIS A 164 -18.71 6.04 18.68
C HIS A 164 -19.77 5.12 19.28
N ASP A 165 -20.18 4.10 18.52
CA ASP A 165 -20.89 2.92 19.01
C ASP A 165 -20.14 1.62 18.63
N ASN A 166 -20.55 0.48 19.20
CA ASN A 166 -19.82 -0.78 19.01
C ASN A 166 -20.10 -1.48 17.67
N GLY A 167 -21.03 -0.96 16.86
CA GLY A 167 -21.45 -1.59 15.62
C GLY A 167 -22.23 -2.90 15.83
N THR A 168 -22.91 -3.36 14.78
CA THR A 168 -23.60 -4.65 14.77
C THR A 168 -22.62 -5.77 15.13
N GLY A 169 -22.99 -6.62 16.10
CA GLY A 169 -22.15 -7.74 16.53
C GLY A 169 -20.86 -7.33 17.26
N ASN A 170 -20.80 -6.11 17.81
CA ASN A 170 -19.61 -5.55 18.47
C ASN A 170 -18.39 -5.45 17.56
N GLN A 171 -18.58 -5.32 16.25
CA GLN A 171 -17.49 -5.27 15.27
C GLN A 171 -16.52 -4.10 15.47
N CYS A 172 -16.93 -3.07 16.21
CA CYS A 172 -16.16 -1.86 16.52
C CYS A 172 -15.91 -1.65 18.01
N LEU A 173 -16.16 -2.68 18.85
CA LEU A 173 -15.85 -2.62 20.27
C LEU A 173 -14.34 -2.47 20.49
N ASN A 174 -13.92 -1.45 21.25
CA ASN A 174 -12.52 -1.10 21.50
C ASN A 174 -11.68 -0.88 20.23
N SER A 175 -12.34 -0.57 19.11
CA SER A 175 -11.68 -0.26 17.85
C SER A 175 -11.23 1.20 17.81
N VAL A 176 -10.23 1.47 16.99
CA VAL A 176 -9.82 2.83 16.62
C VAL A 176 -10.65 3.33 15.43
N ASN A 177 -10.57 4.64 15.17
CA ASN A 177 -11.05 5.19 13.90
C ASN A 177 -10.31 4.56 12.72
N ALA A 178 -10.95 4.59 11.55
CA ALA A 178 -10.39 3.98 10.35
C ALA A 178 -8.99 4.52 10.01
N TYR A 179 -8.15 3.65 9.45
CA TYR A 179 -6.85 4.03 8.95
C TYR A 179 -6.45 3.19 7.74
N VAL A 180 -5.57 3.76 6.92
CA VAL A 180 -4.83 3.07 5.86
C VAL A 180 -3.35 3.24 6.15
N HIS A 181 -2.61 2.13 6.19
CA HIS A 181 -1.16 2.11 6.39
C HIS A 181 -0.47 1.61 5.14
N ILE A 182 0.51 2.36 4.66
CA ILE A 182 1.20 2.12 3.40
C ILE A 182 2.69 2.13 3.67
N VAL A 183 3.35 1.04 3.30
CA VAL A 183 4.81 0.94 3.33
C VAL A 183 5.34 0.81 1.92
N ILE A 184 6.30 1.65 1.56
CA ILE A 184 7.06 1.54 0.31
C ILE A 184 8.48 1.12 0.64
N ARG A 185 9.03 0.15 -0.09
CA ARG A 185 10.41 -0.34 0.06
C ARG A 185 11.18 -0.33 -1.25
#